data_AF-A0A8T2Z6R7-F1
#
_entry.id   AF-A0A8T2Z6R7-F1
#
_cell.length_a   1.000
_cell.length_b   1.000
_cell.length_c   1.000
_cell.angle_alpha   90.00
_cell.angle_beta   90.00
_cell.angle_gamma   90.00
#
_symmetry.space_group_name_H-M   'P 1'
#
loop_
_entity.id
_entity.type
_entity.pdbx_description
1 polymer ?
#
loop_
_entity_poly.entity_id
_entity_poly.type
_entity_poly.pdbx_seq_one_letter_code
_entity_poly.pdbx_strand_id
1 'polypeptide(L)'
;MQNQEGQLAADGETEVTCEIEDWANFGGGDDDIMQQQSSVPFVGDKEPLSALAAEYQSGSPILLQKIKVLGDKYVAIRRTRGDGNCFFRSFMFSYLEHILEKQDRAEVDRIKANVEECRKTLQSLGYVDFTFEDFFALFLEQLDDVLQGNETSISHEELLNRSRDQSVSDYGELLDKVMVWIDVLAPSPNKFGWLVVMFFRFVTSGEIRRRSEFFEPFVFGLTNTTVEQFCKSSVEPMGEESDHVHITALSDALGVPIRVVYLDRSSCDAAGVSVNHHDFIPAPRNLPSATGAGSESINPFITLLYRPGHYDILYPK
;
A
#
# COMPACT_ATOMS: atom_id res chain seq x y z
N MET A 1 -13.78 -60.21 38.48
CA MET A 1 -13.80 -60.20 37.01
C MET A 1 -13.72 -58.73 36.63
N GLN A 2 -12.52 -58.14 36.57
CA GLN A 2 -11.74 -57.97 35.34
C GLN A 2 -12.60 -57.46 34.17
N ASN A 3 -12.42 -56.19 33.81
CA ASN A 3 -11.93 -55.81 32.49
C ASN A 3 -11.37 -54.37 32.52
N GLN A 4 -10.10 -54.26 32.13
CA GLN A 4 -9.43 -53.06 31.64
C GLN A 4 -9.73 -52.93 30.14
N GLU A 5 -9.86 -51.70 29.65
CA GLU A 5 -9.64 -51.23 28.27
C GLU A 5 -10.10 -49.75 28.26
N GLY A 6 -9.42 -48.72 27.79
CA GLY A 6 -8.08 -48.48 27.27
C GLY A 6 -8.01 -46.96 27.13
N GLN A 7 -6.93 -46.33 27.60
CA GLN A 7 -6.70 -44.89 27.44
C GLN A 7 -6.41 -44.58 25.96
N LEU A 8 -7.30 -43.82 25.33
CA LEU A 8 -7.00 -43.07 24.12
C LEU A 8 -6.65 -41.64 24.55
N ALA A 9 -5.37 -41.30 24.47
CA ALA A 9 -4.90 -39.93 24.56
C ALA A 9 -5.44 -39.18 23.33
N ALA A 10 -6.27 -38.17 23.56
CA ALA A 10 -6.57 -37.16 22.56
C ALA A 10 -5.48 -36.09 22.71
N ASP A 11 -4.60 -36.01 21.71
CA ASP A 11 -3.67 -34.90 21.53
C ASP A 11 -4.50 -33.63 21.33
N GLY A 12 -4.63 -32.85 22.40
CA GLY A 12 -5.19 -31.50 22.34
C GLY A 12 -4.15 -30.58 21.74
N GLU A 13 -4.19 -30.39 20.43
CA GLU A 13 -3.60 -29.22 19.78
C GLU A 13 -4.30 -27.98 20.36
N THR A 14 -3.66 -27.33 21.32
CA THR A 14 -4.03 -25.97 21.72
C THR A 14 -3.74 -25.05 20.55
N GLU A 15 -4.76 -24.74 19.76
CA GLU A 15 -4.77 -23.55 18.90
C GLU A 15 -4.50 -22.33 19.78
N VAL A 16 -3.31 -21.76 19.64
CA VAL A 16 -2.97 -20.47 20.23
C VAL A 16 -3.64 -19.42 19.35
N THR A 17 -4.85 -19.02 19.72
CA THR A 17 -5.50 -17.85 19.14
C THR A 17 -4.84 -16.60 19.71
N CYS A 18 -4.09 -15.86 18.88
CA CYS A 18 -3.66 -14.52 19.22
C CYS A 18 -4.90 -13.61 19.19
N GLU A 19 -5.37 -13.20 20.37
CA GLU A 19 -6.44 -12.20 20.46
C GLU A 19 -5.91 -10.86 19.93
N ILE A 20 -6.55 -10.34 18.89
CA ILE A 20 -6.37 -8.96 18.44
C ILE A 20 -7.21 -8.11 19.41
N GLU A 21 -6.58 -7.50 20.39
CA GLU A 21 -7.27 -6.58 21.31
C GLU A 21 -7.77 -5.35 20.54
N ASP A 22 -9.07 -5.09 20.65
CA ASP A 22 -9.80 -4.01 20.00
C ASP A 22 -9.32 -2.63 20.51
N TRP A 23 -8.80 -1.80 19.60
CA TRP A 23 -8.10 -0.56 19.92
C TRP A 23 -9.00 0.62 20.32
N ALA A 24 -10.31 0.43 20.38
CA ALA A 24 -11.26 1.50 20.72
C ALA A 24 -11.10 2.09 22.13
N ASN A 25 -10.29 1.48 23.02
CA ASN A 25 -10.22 1.83 24.44
C ASN A 25 -8.96 2.56 24.92
N PHE A 26 -8.00 2.90 24.04
CA PHE A 26 -6.76 3.56 24.47
C PHE A 26 -6.41 4.81 23.65
N GLY A 27 -7.37 5.72 23.49
CA GLY A 27 -7.10 7.09 23.07
C GLY A 27 -6.39 7.85 24.19
N GLY A 28 -5.18 8.34 23.95
CA GLY A 28 -4.50 9.18 24.94
C GLY A 28 -3.00 9.36 24.77
N GLY A 29 -2.33 8.57 23.92
CA GLY A 29 -0.88 8.73 23.67
C GLY A 29 -0.43 8.63 22.21
N ASP A 30 -1.22 7.98 21.37
CA ASP A 30 -0.88 7.79 19.94
C ASP A 30 -1.38 8.97 19.06
N ASP A 31 -2.35 9.75 19.54
CA ASP A 31 -2.93 10.92 18.82
C ASP A 31 -1.94 12.08 18.63
N ASP A 32 -0.96 12.23 19.53
CA ASP A 32 0.03 13.32 19.48
C ASP A 32 1.03 13.17 18.31
N ILE A 33 1.22 11.95 17.79
CA ILE A 33 2.11 11.68 16.65
C ILE A 33 1.46 12.10 15.31
N MET A 34 0.13 12.09 15.23
CA MET A 34 -0.60 12.46 14.01
C MET A 34 -0.69 13.97 13.80
N GLN A 35 -0.61 14.79 14.85
CA GLN A 35 -0.79 16.25 14.74
C GLN A 35 0.45 17.04 14.25
N GLN A 36 1.63 16.42 14.14
CA GLN A 36 2.88 17.09 13.69
C GLN A 36 3.20 16.97 12.19
N GLN A 37 2.28 16.47 11.36
CA GLN A 37 2.63 16.00 10.01
C GLN A 37 2.57 17.06 8.89
N SER A 38 2.16 18.31 9.17
CA SER A 38 2.04 19.35 8.14
C SER A 38 3.38 19.93 7.65
N SER A 39 4.49 19.72 8.37
CA SER A 39 5.82 20.22 7.99
C SER A 39 6.75 19.18 7.34
N VAL A 40 6.33 17.92 7.24
CA VAL A 40 7.16 16.81 6.73
C VAL A 40 6.92 16.64 5.23
N PRO A 41 7.93 16.44 4.37
CA PRO A 41 7.70 16.20 2.94
C PRO A 41 6.81 14.97 2.70
N PHE A 42 6.11 14.93 1.56
CA PHE A 42 5.26 13.78 1.20
C PHE A 42 6.02 12.45 1.18
N VAL A 43 7.27 12.49 0.72
CA VAL A 43 8.22 11.37 0.75
C VAL A 43 9.50 11.85 1.41
N GLY A 44 9.87 11.26 2.55
CA GLY A 44 11.05 11.58 3.34
C GLY A 44 12.36 11.09 2.71
N ASP A 45 13.48 11.35 3.38
CA ASP A 45 14.77 10.74 3.04
C ASP A 45 14.85 9.30 3.60
N LYS A 46 15.85 8.52 3.15
CA LYS A 46 16.17 7.22 3.75
C LYS A 46 16.80 7.46 5.13
N GLU A 47 16.23 6.86 6.16
CA GLU A 47 16.67 6.96 7.55
C GLU A 47 17.05 5.58 8.09
N PRO A 48 18.02 5.50 9.02
CA PRO A 48 18.30 4.25 9.72
C PRO A 48 17.14 3.87 10.64
N LEU A 49 16.93 2.57 10.89
CA LEU A 49 15.88 2.09 11.82
C LEU A 49 16.05 2.61 13.26
N SER A 50 17.23 3.13 13.62
CA SER A 50 17.44 3.81 14.90
C SER A 50 16.61 5.10 15.04
N ALA A 51 16.26 5.77 13.92
CA ALA A 51 15.35 6.92 13.93
C ALA A 51 13.94 6.49 14.36
N LEU A 52 13.44 5.38 13.79
CA LEU A 52 12.18 4.75 14.21
C LEU A 52 12.24 4.31 15.68
N ALA A 53 13.35 3.73 16.15
CA ALA A 53 13.50 3.36 17.55
C ALA A 53 13.45 4.58 18.50
N ALA A 54 13.95 5.74 18.06
CA ALA A 54 13.94 6.97 18.86
C ALA A 54 12.52 7.45 19.20
N GLU A 55 11.57 7.27 18.27
CA GLU A 55 10.16 7.63 18.47
C GLU A 55 9.49 6.85 19.62
N TYR A 56 9.96 5.64 19.90
CA TYR A 56 9.39 4.76 20.92
C TYR A 56 10.25 4.64 22.18
N GLN A 57 11.29 5.46 22.35
CA GLN A 57 12.18 5.40 23.53
C GLN A 57 11.43 5.60 24.86
N SER A 58 10.40 6.44 24.86
CA SER A 58 9.52 6.68 26.01
C SER A 58 8.22 5.86 25.95
N GLY A 59 8.08 4.97 24.95
CA GLY A 59 6.87 4.24 24.62
C GLY A 59 6.90 2.76 25.02
N SER A 60 6.25 1.91 24.23
CA SER A 60 6.11 0.47 24.53
C SER A 60 7.42 -0.30 24.37
N PRO A 61 7.90 -1.03 25.41
CA PRO A 61 9.07 -1.91 25.30
C PRO A 61 8.94 -3.00 24.23
N ILE A 62 7.71 -3.46 23.95
CA ILE A 62 7.43 -4.46 22.91
C ILE A 62 7.77 -3.89 21.53
N LEU A 63 7.39 -2.63 21.26
CA LEU A 63 7.68 -1.98 19.99
C LEU A 63 9.18 -1.78 19.78
N LEU A 64 9.91 -1.37 20.83
CA LEU A 64 11.37 -1.27 20.77
C LEU A 64 12.04 -2.61 20.44
N GLN A 65 11.56 -3.69 21.05
CA GLN A 65 12.08 -5.03 20.77
C GLN A 65 11.72 -5.49 19.34
N LYS A 66 10.52 -5.18 18.83
CA LYS A 66 10.15 -5.43 17.43
C LYS A 66 11.01 -4.63 16.45
N ILE A 67 11.28 -3.36 16.74
CA ILE A 67 12.16 -2.51 15.91
C ILE A 67 13.59 -3.06 15.89
N LYS A 68 14.06 -3.60 17.01
CA LYS A 68 15.36 -4.30 17.06
C LYS A 68 15.37 -5.51 16.12
N VAL A 69 14.32 -6.34 16.14
CA VAL A 69 14.18 -7.49 15.23
C VAL A 69 14.04 -7.04 13.77
N LEU A 70 13.34 -5.93 13.50
CA LEU A 70 13.30 -5.32 12.15
C LEU A 70 14.72 -4.95 11.68
N GLY A 71 15.55 -4.39 12.55
CA GLY A 71 16.93 -4.03 12.27
C GLY A 71 17.82 -5.21 11.86
N ASP A 72 17.41 -6.45 12.12
CA ASP A 72 18.12 -7.64 11.63
C ASP A 72 17.88 -7.89 10.14
N LYS A 73 16.71 -7.50 9.61
CA LYS A 73 16.26 -7.76 8.23
C LYS A 73 16.29 -6.53 7.31
N TYR A 74 16.15 -5.34 7.87
CA TYR A 74 16.01 -4.08 7.14
C TYR A 74 17.12 -3.10 7.52
N VAL A 75 17.63 -2.36 6.53
CA VAL A 75 18.73 -1.40 6.69
C VAL A 75 18.24 0.03 6.86
N ALA A 76 17.12 0.37 6.22
CA ALA A 76 16.56 1.72 6.25
C ALA A 76 15.04 1.71 6.21
N ILE A 77 14.47 2.84 6.62
CA ILE A 77 13.07 3.20 6.47
C ILE A 77 13.00 4.52 5.69
N ARG A 78 11.95 4.73 4.90
CA ARG A 78 11.63 6.05 4.33
C ARG A 78 10.21 6.41 4.70
N ARG A 79 10.07 7.58 5.33
CA ARG A 79 8.79 8.08 5.81
C ARG A 79 7.91 8.56 4.67
N THR A 80 6.60 8.40 4.80
CA THR A 80 5.64 9.16 4.00
C THR A 80 4.78 10.07 4.89
N ARG A 81 4.17 11.11 4.31
CA ARG A 81 3.22 11.97 5.06
C ARG A 81 1.93 11.20 5.32
N GLY A 82 1.44 11.20 6.55
CA GLY A 82 0.16 10.57 6.94
C GLY A 82 -1.02 11.50 6.66
N ASP A 83 -1.30 11.70 5.38
CA ASP A 83 -2.45 12.47 4.91
C ASP A 83 -3.53 11.57 4.30
N GLY A 84 -3.64 10.34 4.80
CA GLY A 84 -4.52 9.29 4.27
C GLY A 84 -4.08 8.67 2.93
N ASN A 85 -3.09 9.24 2.23
CA ASN A 85 -2.57 8.68 0.97
C ASN A 85 -1.28 7.86 1.15
N CYS A 86 -0.83 7.65 2.38
CA CYS A 86 0.48 7.06 2.69
C CYS A 86 0.70 5.68 2.05
N PHE A 87 -0.32 4.83 1.94
CA PHE A 87 -0.22 3.54 1.22
C PHE A 87 0.13 3.74 -0.25
N PHE A 88 -0.73 4.43 -1.01
CA PHE A 88 -0.53 4.66 -2.44
C PHE A 88 0.77 5.40 -2.72
N ARG A 89 1.13 6.36 -1.85
CA ARG A 89 2.35 7.14 -1.96
C ARG A 89 3.60 6.31 -1.68
N SER A 90 3.56 5.42 -0.69
CA SER A 90 4.64 4.48 -0.39
C SER A 90 4.82 3.48 -1.53
N PHE A 91 3.71 2.92 -2.05
CA PHE A 91 3.73 2.02 -3.20
C PHE A 91 4.31 2.71 -4.44
N MET A 92 3.82 3.90 -4.78
CA MET A 92 4.30 4.72 -5.89
C MET A 92 5.82 4.84 -5.88
N PHE A 93 6.36 5.36 -4.77
CA PHE A 93 7.78 5.65 -4.68
C PHE A 93 8.60 4.36 -4.66
N SER A 94 8.19 3.36 -3.88
CA SER A 94 8.91 2.08 -3.78
C SER A 94 8.96 1.36 -5.13
N TYR A 95 7.88 1.42 -5.93
CA TYR A 95 7.83 0.77 -7.24
C TYR A 95 8.70 1.50 -8.27
N LEU A 96 8.57 2.82 -8.38
CA LEU A 96 9.37 3.61 -9.31
C LEU A 96 10.87 3.59 -8.94
N GLU A 97 11.21 3.63 -7.65
CA GLU A 97 12.59 3.49 -7.17
C GLU A 97 13.15 2.10 -7.51
N HIS A 98 12.34 1.04 -7.40
CA HIS A 98 12.74 -0.31 -7.80
C HIS A 98 13.07 -0.38 -9.30
N ILE A 99 12.21 0.15 -10.16
CA ILE A 99 12.47 0.19 -11.62
C ILE A 99 13.70 1.03 -11.92
N LEU A 100 13.87 2.18 -11.26
CA LEU A 100 15.03 3.04 -11.42
C LEU A 100 16.33 2.33 -11.05
N GLU A 101 16.35 1.57 -9.96
CA GLU A 101 17.56 0.86 -9.50
C GLU A 101 17.85 -0.40 -10.33
N LYS A 102 16.81 -1.16 -10.72
CA LYS A 102 16.96 -2.45 -11.43
C LYS A 102 17.00 -2.33 -12.94
N GLN A 103 16.45 -1.25 -13.49
CA GLN A 103 16.32 -1.04 -14.93
C GLN A 103 15.59 -2.20 -15.62
N ASP A 104 14.59 -2.77 -14.94
CA ASP A 104 13.84 -3.93 -15.40
C ASP A 104 12.80 -3.54 -16.46
N ARG A 105 13.22 -3.56 -17.72
CA ARG A 105 12.35 -3.23 -18.86
C ARG A 105 11.23 -4.25 -19.06
N ALA A 106 11.45 -5.52 -18.71
CA ALA A 106 10.44 -6.56 -18.86
C ALA A 106 9.29 -6.33 -17.87
N GLU A 107 9.61 -5.93 -16.63
CA GLU A 107 8.61 -5.52 -15.66
C GLU A 107 7.85 -4.26 -16.10
N VAL A 108 8.54 -3.28 -16.70
CA VAL A 108 7.87 -2.08 -17.26
C VAL A 108 6.90 -2.47 -18.39
N ASP A 109 7.31 -3.30 -19.34
CA ASP A 109 6.43 -3.76 -20.42
C ASP A 109 5.22 -4.53 -19.87
N ARG A 110 5.45 -5.39 -18.85
CA ARG A 110 4.38 -6.16 -18.18
C ARG A 110 3.39 -5.23 -17.47
N ILE A 111 3.85 -4.28 -16.67
CA ILE A 111 2.93 -3.39 -15.94
C ILE A 111 2.18 -2.48 -16.92
N LYS A 112 2.81 -1.99 -18.00
CA LYS A 112 2.13 -1.19 -19.02
C LYS A 112 0.95 -1.93 -19.64
N ALA A 113 1.11 -3.22 -19.93
CA ALA A 113 0.01 -4.06 -20.40
C ALA A 113 -1.11 -4.18 -19.35
N ASN A 114 -0.76 -4.31 -18.07
CA ASN A 114 -1.74 -4.35 -16.99
C ASN A 114 -2.48 -3.01 -16.79
N VAL A 115 -1.78 -1.88 -16.92
CA VAL A 115 -2.35 -0.53 -16.86
C VAL A 115 -3.40 -0.35 -17.96
N GLU A 116 -3.11 -0.79 -19.18
CA GLU A 116 -4.07 -0.73 -20.28
C GLU A 116 -5.31 -1.60 -20.02
N GLU A 117 -5.15 -2.75 -19.36
CA GLU A 117 -6.30 -3.57 -18.96
C GLU A 117 -7.13 -2.91 -17.85
N CYS A 118 -6.49 -2.23 -16.90
CA CYS A 118 -7.19 -1.43 -15.90
C CYS A 118 -7.97 -0.27 -16.55
N ARG A 119 -7.42 0.35 -17.61
CA ARG A 119 -8.10 1.37 -18.41
C ARG A 119 -9.41 0.84 -19.00
N LYS A 120 -9.34 -0.32 -19.67
CA LYS A 120 -10.52 -0.99 -20.25
C LYS A 120 -11.54 -1.41 -19.20
N THR A 121 -11.07 -1.85 -18.03
CA THR A 121 -11.94 -2.18 -16.91
C THR A 121 -12.77 -0.97 -16.50
N LEU A 122 -12.17 0.20 -16.30
CA LEU A 122 -12.89 1.43 -15.97
C LEU A 122 -13.90 1.82 -17.05
N GLN A 123 -13.52 1.74 -18.33
CA GLN A 123 -14.45 1.99 -19.45
C GLN A 123 -15.66 1.06 -19.40
N SER A 124 -15.44 -0.24 -19.14
CA SER A 124 -16.52 -1.23 -19.04
C SER A 124 -17.47 -0.99 -17.86
N LEU A 125 -16.96 -0.34 -16.80
CA LEU A 125 -17.74 0.06 -15.62
C LEU A 125 -18.46 1.40 -15.80
N GLY A 126 -18.36 2.02 -16.98
CA GLY A 126 -19.06 3.24 -17.36
C GLY A 126 -18.32 4.55 -17.03
N TYR A 127 -17.04 4.49 -16.66
CA TYR A 127 -16.23 5.72 -16.59
C TYR A 127 -15.94 6.22 -18.00
N VAL A 128 -16.00 7.54 -18.20
CA VAL A 128 -15.68 8.17 -19.48
C VAL A 128 -14.20 8.56 -19.51
N ASP A 129 -13.48 8.27 -20.60
CA ASP A 129 -12.02 8.42 -20.72
C ASP A 129 -11.46 9.73 -20.16
N PHE A 130 -12.07 10.87 -20.52
CA PHE A 130 -11.61 12.19 -20.08
C PHE A 130 -11.55 12.35 -18.54
N THR A 131 -12.23 11.48 -17.78
CA THR A 131 -12.25 11.55 -16.30
C THR A 131 -11.00 10.98 -15.66
N PHE A 132 -10.24 10.12 -16.34
CA PHE A 132 -9.08 9.44 -15.77
C PHE A 132 -7.86 9.32 -16.71
N GLU A 133 -8.00 9.66 -18.00
CA GLU A 133 -6.94 9.42 -19.00
C GLU A 133 -5.62 10.13 -18.67
N ASP A 134 -5.67 11.34 -18.14
CA ASP A 134 -4.48 12.10 -17.74
C ASP A 134 -3.72 11.39 -16.61
N PHE A 135 -4.43 10.78 -15.64
CA PHE A 135 -3.79 10.06 -14.54
C PHE A 135 -3.03 8.83 -15.04
N PHE A 136 -3.61 8.12 -16.01
CA PHE A 136 -2.98 6.95 -16.64
C PHE A 136 -1.78 7.36 -17.49
N ALA A 137 -1.93 8.38 -18.34
CA ALA A 137 -0.86 8.89 -19.19
C ALA A 137 0.35 9.33 -18.36
N LEU A 138 0.11 10.06 -17.27
CA LEU A 138 1.17 10.52 -16.37
C LEU A 138 1.90 9.35 -15.74
N PHE A 139 1.19 8.35 -15.17
CA PHE A 139 1.90 7.20 -14.59
C PHE A 139 2.76 6.46 -15.61
N LEU A 140 2.26 6.29 -16.84
CA LEU A 140 3.02 5.66 -17.93
C LEU A 140 4.28 6.45 -18.31
N GLU A 141 4.19 7.77 -18.37
CA GLU A 141 5.35 8.66 -18.59
C GLU A 141 6.40 8.47 -17.48
N GLN A 142 5.97 8.38 -16.21
CA GLN A 142 6.90 8.22 -15.09
C GLN A 142 7.61 6.86 -15.10
N LEU A 143 6.97 5.80 -15.62
CA LEU A 143 7.63 4.52 -15.87
C LEU A 143 8.73 4.63 -16.93
N ASP A 144 8.51 5.44 -17.98
CA ASP A 144 9.49 5.66 -19.03
C ASP A 144 10.66 6.54 -18.56
N ASP A 145 10.37 7.55 -17.74
CA ASP A 145 11.36 8.47 -17.19
C ASP A 145 12.34 7.79 -16.23
N VAL A 146 11.90 6.79 -15.45
CA VAL A 146 12.82 6.06 -14.55
C VAL A 146 13.71 5.03 -15.27
N LEU A 147 13.43 4.72 -16.54
CA LEU A 147 14.33 3.93 -17.38
C LEU A 147 15.43 4.81 -17.97
N GLN A 148 16.67 4.37 -17.82
CA GLN A 148 17.86 5.05 -18.32
C GLN A 148 18.02 4.83 -19.84
N GLY A 149 18.61 5.81 -20.51
CA GLY A 149 18.87 5.78 -21.96
C GLY A 149 17.80 6.43 -22.82
N ASN A 150 16.80 7.08 -22.21
CA ASN A 150 15.81 7.93 -22.86
C ASN A 150 16.23 9.40 -22.74
N GLU A 151 15.72 10.28 -23.59
CA GLU A 151 16.00 11.72 -23.50
C GLU A 151 15.44 12.35 -22.21
N THR A 152 14.36 11.77 -21.67
CA THR A 152 13.66 12.24 -20.47
C THR A 152 14.05 11.50 -19.20
N SER A 153 15.09 10.64 -19.25
CA SER A 153 15.52 9.84 -18.11
C SER A 153 15.83 10.69 -16.88
N ILE A 154 15.29 10.30 -15.72
CA ILE A 154 15.50 11.03 -14.46
C ILE A 154 16.49 10.35 -13.53
N SER A 155 17.07 11.15 -12.64
CA SER A 155 17.91 10.68 -11.53
C SER A 155 17.05 10.27 -10.34
N HIS A 156 17.68 9.61 -9.36
CA HIS A 156 17.05 9.29 -8.08
C HIS A 156 16.62 10.55 -7.30
N GLU A 157 17.46 11.60 -7.34
CA GLU A 157 17.15 12.90 -6.74
C GLU A 157 15.91 13.53 -7.40
N GLU A 158 15.81 13.46 -8.72
CA GLU A 158 14.67 14.01 -9.45
C GLU A 158 13.39 13.22 -9.18
N LEU A 159 13.45 11.88 -9.10
CA LEU A 159 12.31 11.06 -8.68
C LEU A 159 11.82 11.47 -7.28
N LEU A 160 12.74 11.71 -6.34
CA LEU A 160 12.41 12.18 -5.00
C LEU A 160 11.80 13.58 -5.00
N ASN A 161 12.33 14.51 -5.79
CA ASN A 161 11.80 15.86 -5.93
C ASN A 161 10.38 15.85 -6.51
N ARG A 162 10.14 15.10 -7.59
CA ARG A 162 8.81 14.93 -8.18
C ARG A 162 7.83 14.34 -7.16
N SER A 163 8.26 13.35 -6.39
CA SER A 163 7.44 12.70 -5.35
C SER A 163 7.12 13.58 -4.14
N ARG A 164 7.85 14.69 -3.96
CA ARG A 164 7.64 15.69 -2.91
C ARG A 164 6.77 16.86 -3.34
N ASP A 165 6.51 17.02 -4.63
CA ASP A 165 5.81 18.19 -5.15
C ASP A 165 4.33 18.23 -4.71
N GLN A 166 3.92 19.39 -4.20
CA GLN A 166 2.60 19.66 -3.63
C GLN A 166 1.65 20.43 -4.55
N SER A 167 2.04 20.71 -5.79
CA SER A 167 1.35 21.64 -6.70
C SER A 167 -0.08 21.27 -7.14
N VAL A 168 -0.77 20.33 -6.46
CA VAL A 168 -2.19 20.03 -6.65
C VAL A 168 -3.00 19.95 -5.33
N SER A 169 -2.37 20.03 -4.14
CA SER A 169 -3.04 19.74 -2.86
C SER A 169 -4.14 20.73 -2.44
N ASP A 170 -4.19 21.95 -3.00
CA ASP A 170 -5.18 22.97 -2.62
C ASP A 170 -6.44 22.97 -3.50
N TYR A 171 -6.57 22.04 -4.45
CA TYR A 171 -7.72 21.99 -5.38
C TYR A 171 -8.83 21.02 -4.97
N GLY A 172 -8.75 20.44 -3.76
CA GLY A 172 -9.74 19.51 -3.22
C GLY A 172 -11.17 20.07 -3.07
N GLU A 173 -11.35 21.39 -3.06
CA GLU A 173 -12.67 22.03 -3.03
C GLU A 173 -13.29 22.27 -4.42
N LEU A 174 -12.55 22.03 -5.50
CA LEU A 174 -12.98 22.38 -6.87
C LEU A 174 -13.38 21.19 -7.75
N LEU A 175 -13.30 19.96 -7.23
CA LEU A 175 -13.64 18.75 -7.98
C LEU A 175 -15.15 18.62 -8.33
N ASP A 176 -16.02 19.43 -7.73
CA ASP A 176 -17.44 19.52 -8.13
C ASP A 176 -17.66 20.30 -9.45
N LYS A 177 -16.61 20.89 -10.05
CA LYS A 177 -16.69 21.65 -11.31
C LYS A 177 -15.65 21.15 -12.32
N VAL A 178 -15.96 20.01 -12.91
CA VAL A 178 -15.25 19.29 -13.98
C VAL A 178 -14.58 20.20 -15.03
N MET A 179 -13.28 19.93 -15.24
CA MET A 179 -12.53 20.00 -16.52
C MET A 179 -12.50 21.32 -17.32
N VAL A 180 -12.00 22.40 -16.72
CA VAL A 180 -11.46 23.55 -17.50
C VAL A 180 -10.14 24.09 -16.92
N TRP A 181 -9.74 23.66 -15.73
CA TRP A 181 -8.77 24.43 -14.93
C TRP A 181 -7.39 23.78 -14.78
N ILE A 182 -7.18 22.54 -15.23
CA ILE A 182 -5.88 21.86 -15.11
C ILE A 182 -4.80 22.60 -15.92
N ASP A 183 -5.12 23.15 -17.10
CA ASP A 183 -4.13 23.84 -17.94
C ASP A 183 -3.98 25.35 -17.65
N VAL A 184 -4.98 25.98 -17.02
CA VAL A 184 -5.07 27.45 -16.97
C VAL A 184 -4.56 28.07 -15.66
N LEU A 185 -4.54 27.35 -14.53
CA LEU A 185 -4.16 27.93 -13.23
C LEU A 185 -2.91 27.35 -12.55
N ALA A 186 -2.30 26.30 -13.08
CA ALA A 186 -1.12 25.69 -12.46
C ALA A 186 -0.01 25.47 -13.49
N PRO A 187 0.79 26.50 -13.81
CA PRO A 187 1.95 26.39 -14.69
C PRO A 187 3.16 25.77 -13.96
N SER A 188 2.92 24.81 -13.05
CA SER A 188 3.99 24.04 -12.42
C SER A 188 4.25 22.80 -13.28
N PRO A 189 5.48 22.57 -13.76
CA PRO A 189 5.82 21.39 -14.54
C PRO A 189 5.70 20.06 -13.77
N ASN A 190 5.45 20.09 -12.46
CA ASN A 190 5.64 18.94 -11.57
C ASN A 190 4.38 18.59 -10.74
N LYS A 191 3.23 18.33 -11.38
CA LYS A 191 1.98 17.88 -10.71
C LYS A 191 1.98 16.39 -10.27
N PHE A 192 3.17 15.81 -10.10
CA PHE A 192 3.42 14.36 -10.11
C PHE A 192 2.73 13.58 -8.99
N GLY A 193 3.00 13.93 -7.72
CA GLY A 193 2.69 13.02 -6.60
C GLY A 193 1.19 12.82 -6.38
N TRP A 194 0.38 13.84 -6.66
CA TRP A 194 -1.07 13.78 -6.49
C TRP A 194 -1.76 13.01 -7.62
N LEU A 195 -1.35 13.26 -8.87
CA LEU A 195 -1.96 12.65 -10.05
C LEU A 195 -1.68 11.14 -10.12
N VAL A 196 -0.47 10.72 -9.71
CA VAL A 196 -0.11 9.31 -9.65
C VAL A 196 -0.85 8.58 -8.50
N VAL A 197 -1.10 9.25 -7.37
CA VAL A 197 -1.97 8.67 -6.32
C VAL A 197 -3.41 8.50 -6.84
N MET A 198 -3.96 9.48 -7.55
CA MET A 198 -5.28 9.36 -8.16
C MET A 198 -5.36 8.19 -9.16
N PHE A 199 -4.32 8.01 -9.98
CA PHE A 199 -4.21 6.83 -10.85
C PHE A 199 -4.39 5.53 -10.06
N PHE A 200 -3.65 5.34 -8.95
CA PHE A 200 -3.78 4.13 -8.14
C PHE A 200 -5.14 4.01 -7.47
N ARG A 201 -5.77 5.11 -7.03
CA ARG A 201 -7.15 5.11 -6.50
C ARG A 201 -8.16 4.63 -7.53
N PHE A 202 -8.09 5.12 -8.77
CA PHE A 202 -8.96 4.68 -9.86
C PHE A 202 -8.73 3.22 -10.23
N VAL A 203 -7.48 2.78 -10.34
CA VAL A 203 -7.14 1.37 -10.59
C VAL A 203 -7.72 0.46 -9.50
N THR A 204 -7.56 0.87 -8.23
CA THR A 204 -8.08 0.14 -7.07
C THR A 204 -9.61 0.07 -7.09
N SER A 205 -10.28 1.20 -7.32
CA SER A 205 -11.75 1.25 -7.43
C SER A 205 -12.26 0.36 -8.57
N GLY A 206 -11.64 0.45 -9.75
CA GLY A 206 -11.99 -0.36 -10.91
C GLY A 206 -11.88 -1.86 -10.61
N GLU A 207 -10.80 -2.29 -9.96
CA GLU A 207 -10.59 -3.70 -9.63
C GLU A 207 -11.57 -4.21 -8.56
N ILE A 208 -11.84 -3.40 -7.53
CA ILE A 208 -12.84 -3.74 -6.50
C ILE A 208 -14.21 -3.92 -7.14
N ARG A 209 -14.63 -2.98 -8.01
CA ARG A 209 -15.93 -3.02 -8.68
C ARG A 209 -16.02 -4.16 -9.70
N ARG A 210 -14.93 -4.47 -10.42
CA ARG A 210 -14.87 -5.59 -11.37
C ARG A 210 -15.07 -6.94 -10.67
N ARG A 211 -14.59 -7.09 -9.44
CA ARG A 211 -14.76 -8.28 -8.59
C ARG A 211 -15.68 -8.00 -7.40
N SER A 212 -16.79 -7.30 -7.63
CA SER A 212 -17.71 -6.89 -6.56
C SER A 212 -18.15 -8.05 -5.68
N GLU A 213 -18.54 -9.19 -6.25
CA GLU A 213 -18.98 -10.39 -5.50
C GLU A 213 -17.90 -10.93 -4.54
N PHE A 214 -16.62 -10.82 -4.92
CA PHE A 214 -15.51 -11.24 -4.07
C PHE A 214 -15.27 -10.24 -2.93
N PHE A 215 -15.33 -8.93 -3.22
CA PHE A 215 -15.04 -7.88 -2.24
C PHE A 215 -16.21 -7.54 -1.31
N GLU A 216 -17.45 -7.80 -1.73
CA GLU A 216 -18.68 -7.46 -1.01
C GLU A 216 -18.69 -7.87 0.48
N PRO A 217 -18.38 -9.12 0.88
CA PRO A 217 -18.41 -9.50 2.30
C PRO A 217 -17.39 -8.72 3.14
N PHE A 218 -16.23 -8.40 2.59
CA PHE A 218 -15.19 -7.63 3.28
C PHE A 218 -15.58 -6.16 3.40
N VAL A 219 -16.08 -5.55 2.32
CA VAL A 219 -16.56 -4.17 2.29
C VAL A 219 -17.73 -3.97 3.27
N PHE A 220 -18.68 -4.91 3.27
CA PHE A 220 -19.82 -4.89 4.17
C PHE A 220 -19.37 -5.05 5.64
N GLY A 221 -18.43 -5.94 5.92
CA GLY A 221 -17.87 -6.11 7.27
C GLY A 221 -17.13 -4.87 7.80
N LEU A 222 -16.47 -4.12 6.92
CA LEU A 222 -15.71 -2.91 7.30
C LEU A 222 -16.57 -1.66 7.48
N THR A 223 -17.52 -1.43 6.57
CA THR A 223 -18.22 -0.14 6.47
C THR A 223 -19.74 -0.24 6.50
N ASN A 224 -20.29 -1.45 6.42
CA ASN A 224 -21.72 -1.69 6.30
C ASN A 224 -22.35 -0.99 5.08
N THR A 225 -21.57 -0.81 4.01
CA THR A 225 -21.99 -0.19 2.74
C THR A 225 -21.86 -1.16 1.56
N THR A 226 -22.44 -0.78 0.42
CA THR A 226 -22.23 -1.52 -0.84
C THR A 226 -20.84 -1.27 -1.42
N VAL A 227 -20.36 -2.17 -2.27
CA VAL A 227 -19.09 -2.00 -3.00
C VAL A 227 -19.04 -0.67 -3.77
N GLU A 228 -20.13 -0.28 -4.42
CA GLU A 228 -20.16 0.98 -5.17
C GLU A 228 -20.03 2.20 -4.25
N GLN A 229 -20.73 2.20 -3.11
CA GLN A 229 -20.65 3.28 -2.13
C GLN A 229 -19.25 3.37 -1.54
N PHE A 230 -18.68 2.25 -1.11
CA PHE A 230 -17.33 2.16 -0.58
C PHE A 230 -16.29 2.71 -1.56
N CYS A 231 -16.36 2.34 -2.84
CA CYS A 231 -15.47 2.88 -3.86
C CYS A 231 -15.55 4.41 -3.97
N LYS A 232 -16.78 4.95 -3.98
CA LYS A 232 -17.03 6.40 -4.13
C LYS A 232 -16.67 7.21 -2.88
N SER A 233 -16.79 6.64 -1.68
CA SER A 233 -16.56 7.36 -0.42
C SER A 233 -15.17 7.14 0.18
N SER A 234 -14.52 6.01 -0.11
CA SER A 234 -13.36 5.54 0.67
C SER A 234 -12.21 5.00 -0.18
N VAL A 235 -12.37 4.93 -1.51
CA VAL A 235 -11.29 4.50 -2.42
C VAL A 235 -10.89 5.65 -3.35
N GLU A 236 -11.85 6.19 -4.10
CA GLU A 236 -11.63 7.25 -5.09
C GLU A 236 -11.23 8.61 -4.48
N PRO A 237 -11.81 9.07 -3.36
CA PRO A 237 -11.45 10.37 -2.81
C PRO A 237 -10.02 10.41 -2.28
N MET A 238 -9.36 11.56 -2.46
CA MET A 238 -8.04 11.80 -1.89
C MET A 238 -8.13 11.96 -0.38
N GLY A 239 -7.10 11.46 0.31
CA GLY A 239 -7.02 11.53 1.77
C GLY A 239 -7.78 10.45 2.53
N GLU A 240 -8.44 9.54 1.83
CA GLU A 240 -9.06 8.36 2.45
C GLU A 240 -8.01 7.27 2.69
N GLU A 241 -7.95 6.77 3.93
CA GLU A 241 -7.01 5.74 4.35
C GLU A 241 -7.21 4.42 3.58
N SER A 242 -6.14 3.65 3.49
CA SER A 242 -6.13 2.36 2.80
C SER A 242 -5.95 1.21 3.78
N ASP A 243 -6.75 0.15 3.57
CA ASP A 243 -6.73 -1.08 4.33
C ASP A 243 -6.50 -2.29 3.41
N HIS A 244 -6.57 -3.51 3.94
CA HIS A 244 -6.37 -4.78 3.24
C HIS A 244 -7.12 -4.88 1.90
N VAL A 245 -8.33 -4.33 1.81
CA VAL A 245 -9.13 -4.33 0.56
C VAL A 245 -8.42 -3.55 -0.53
N HIS A 246 -7.91 -2.35 -0.23
CA HIS A 246 -7.18 -1.50 -1.18
C HIS A 246 -5.89 -2.16 -1.64
N ILE A 247 -5.12 -2.74 -0.70
CA ILE A 247 -3.83 -3.37 -1.00
C ILE A 247 -4.02 -4.59 -1.90
N THR A 248 -5.00 -5.44 -1.58
CA THR A 248 -5.32 -6.64 -2.37
C THR A 248 -5.73 -6.26 -3.79
N ALA A 249 -6.66 -5.30 -3.93
CA ALA A 249 -7.13 -4.87 -5.23
C ALA A 249 -6.01 -4.22 -6.06
N LEU A 250 -5.20 -3.33 -5.47
CA LEU A 250 -4.10 -2.70 -6.21
C LEU A 250 -3.04 -3.73 -6.65
N SER A 251 -2.67 -4.66 -5.75
CA SER A 251 -1.70 -5.72 -6.04
C SER A 251 -2.19 -6.62 -7.18
N ASP A 252 -3.44 -7.07 -7.15
CA ASP A 252 -4.05 -7.89 -8.20
C ASP A 252 -4.20 -7.13 -9.53
N ALA A 253 -4.55 -5.84 -9.46
CA ALA A 253 -4.73 -5.01 -10.65
C ALA A 253 -3.40 -4.74 -11.38
N LEU A 254 -2.33 -4.46 -10.64
CA LEU A 254 -1.03 -4.19 -11.26
C LEU A 254 -0.17 -5.44 -11.44
N GLY A 255 -0.54 -6.54 -10.79
CA GLY A 255 0.28 -7.76 -10.75
C GLY A 255 1.59 -7.54 -10.01
N VAL A 256 1.60 -6.70 -8.98
CA VAL A 256 2.81 -6.36 -8.21
C VAL A 256 2.68 -6.93 -6.80
N PRO A 257 3.56 -7.84 -6.36
CA PRO A 257 3.52 -8.39 -5.02
C PRO A 257 3.99 -7.36 -3.97
N ILE A 258 3.26 -7.27 -2.85
CA ILE A 258 3.52 -6.30 -1.77
C ILE A 258 3.64 -7.06 -0.45
N ARG A 259 4.71 -6.81 0.32
CA ARG A 259 4.83 -7.24 1.70
C ARG A 259 4.47 -6.11 2.64
N VAL A 260 3.57 -6.34 3.58
CA VAL A 260 3.26 -5.41 4.67
C VAL A 260 3.77 -6.01 5.98
N VAL A 261 4.64 -5.29 6.67
CA VAL A 261 5.23 -5.68 7.95
C VAL A 261 4.54 -4.90 9.06
N TYR A 262 3.98 -5.58 10.04
CA TYR A 262 3.14 -4.97 11.07
C TYR A 262 3.94 -4.65 12.33
N LEU A 263 4.04 -3.36 12.65
CA LEU A 263 4.59 -2.88 13.91
C LEU A 263 3.47 -2.47 14.86
N ASP A 264 2.96 -3.48 15.57
CA ASP A 264 1.92 -3.34 16.59
C ASP A 264 2.39 -3.86 17.95
N ARG A 265 1.54 -3.73 18.98
CA ARG A 265 1.81 -4.22 20.33
C ARG A 265 1.50 -5.71 20.54
N SER A 266 1.07 -6.44 19.51
CA SER A 266 0.78 -7.87 19.63
C SER A 266 2.05 -8.63 20.03
N SER A 267 1.93 -9.55 20.98
CA SER A 267 3.01 -10.45 21.36
C SER A 267 2.47 -11.86 21.51
N CYS A 268 3.17 -12.83 20.94
CA CYS A 268 2.90 -14.23 21.19
C CYS A 268 3.65 -14.63 22.45
N ASP A 269 2.94 -14.92 23.54
CA ASP A 269 3.52 -15.17 24.88
C ASP A 269 4.49 -16.37 24.94
N ALA A 270 4.56 -17.20 23.90
CA ALA A 270 5.27 -18.48 23.91
C ALA A 270 6.64 -18.50 23.19
N ALA A 271 7.00 -17.51 22.34
CA ALA A 271 8.15 -17.67 21.42
C ALA A 271 9.05 -16.43 21.23
N GLY A 272 8.99 -15.46 22.14
CA GLY A 272 9.73 -14.21 22.01
C GLY A 272 9.09 -13.24 21.02
N VAL A 273 9.62 -12.02 20.97
CA VAL A 273 9.05 -10.95 20.15
C VAL A 273 9.40 -11.19 18.67
N SER A 274 8.39 -11.43 17.85
CA SER A 274 8.49 -11.50 16.39
C SER A 274 7.79 -10.31 15.72
N VAL A 275 8.14 -10.05 14.47
CA VAL A 275 7.43 -9.06 13.64
C VAL A 275 6.68 -9.80 12.55
N ASN A 276 5.36 -9.64 12.57
CA ASN A 276 4.45 -10.29 11.63
C ASN A 276 4.48 -9.55 10.29
N HIS A 277 4.23 -10.28 9.23
CA HIS A 277 4.04 -9.70 7.90
C HIS A 277 2.96 -10.46 7.14
N HIS A 278 2.37 -9.78 6.16
CA HIS A 278 1.44 -10.36 5.21
C HIS A 278 1.93 -10.06 3.79
N ASP A 279 1.95 -11.09 2.96
CA ASP A 279 2.31 -10.97 1.55
C ASP A 279 1.06 -10.97 0.69
N PHE A 280 0.83 -9.86 0.00
CA PHE A 280 -0.21 -9.71 -1.01
C PHE A 280 0.38 -10.17 -2.34
N ILE A 281 0.06 -11.40 -2.72
CA ILE A 281 0.55 -12.01 -3.95
C ILE A 281 -0.57 -11.95 -5.01
N PRO A 282 -0.33 -11.34 -6.18
CA PRO A 282 -1.33 -11.18 -7.20
C PRO A 282 -1.94 -12.50 -7.66
N ALA A 283 -3.26 -12.57 -7.73
CA ALA A 283 -3.96 -13.70 -8.32
C ALA A 283 -3.72 -13.75 -9.85
N PRO A 284 -3.49 -14.92 -10.46
CA PRO A 284 -3.38 -15.04 -11.91
C PRO A 284 -4.70 -14.60 -12.58
N ARG A 285 -4.65 -13.54 -13.40
CA ARG A 285 -5.83 -12.92 -14.05
C ARG A 285 -6.67 -13.86 -14.93
N ASN A 286 -6.13 -15.01 -15.36
CA ASN A 286 -6.72 -15.89 -16.38
C ASN A 286 -6.95 -17.36 -15.94
N LEU A 287 -6.90 -17.68 -14.65
CA LEU A 287 -7.15 -19.06 -14.20
C LEU A 287 -8.38 -19.11 -13.28
N PRO A 288 -9.43 -19.89 -13.63
CA PRO A 288 -10.42 -20.30 -12.65
C PRO A 288 -9.71 -21.12 -11.58
N SER A 289 -10.11 -20.88 -10.34
CA SER A 289 -9.52 -21.40 -9.10
C SER A 289 -8.90 -22.80 -9.21
N ALA A 290 -7.65 -22.89 -8.74
CA ALA A 290 -6.86 -24.09 -8.43
C ALA A 290 -6.44 -25.01 -9.60
N THR A 291 -5.15 -24.96 -9.93
CA THR A 291 -4.32 -26.17 -10.05
C THR A 291 -2.90 -25.86 -9.59
N GLY A 292 -2.41 -26.64 -8.61
CA GLY A 292 -1.08 -26.51 -8.01
C GLY A 292 0.05 -26.76 -9.00
N ALA A 293 0.42 -25.73 -9.76
CA ALA A 293 1.75 -25.60 -10.31
C ALA A 293 2.67 -25.16 -9.18
N GLY A 294 3.78 -25.87 -8.97
CA GLY A 294 4.73 -25.62 -7.88
C GLY A 294 5.02 -24.14 -7.73
N SER A 295 4.54 -23.56 -6.63
CA SER A 295 4.74 -22.16 -6.31
C SER A 295 6.23 -21.96 -6.10
N GLU A 296 6.94 -21.44 -7.10
CA GLU A 296 8.07 -20.59 -6.78
C GLU A 296 7.55 -19.55 -5.79
N SER A 297 8.20 -19.43 -4.65
CA SER A 297 7.81 -18.45 -3.64
C SER A 297 8.05 -17.07 -4.25
N ILE A 298 6.99 -16.41 -4.74
CA ILE A 298 7.06 -15.03 -5.21
C ILE A 298 7.41 -14.18 -4.00
N ASN A 299 8.65 -13.68 -3.95
CA ASN A 299 9.11 -12.83 -2.88
C ASN A 299 8.80 -11.36 -3.24
N PRO A 300 7.98 -10.64 -2.46
CA PRO A 300 7.68 -9.24 -2.76
C PRO A 300 8.93 -8.36 -2.78
N PHE A 301 9.05 -7.51 -3.81
CA PHE A 301 10.11 -6.50 -3.90
C PHE A 301 9.67 -5.12 -3.38
N ILE A 302 8.39 -4.95 -3.10
CA ILE A 302 7.83 -3.81 -2.36
C ILE A 302 7.60 -4.26 -0.92
N THR A 303 8.27 -3.62 0.03
CA THR A 303 8.04 -3.88 1.46
C THR A 303 7.65 -2.59 2.17
N LEU A 304 6.48 -2.61 2.80
CA LEU A 304 5.93 -1.50 3.56
C LEU A 304 5.91 -1.84 5.06
N LEU A 305 6.18 -0.84 5.91
CA LEU A 305 5.93 -0.91 7.35
C LEU A 305 4.53 -0.34 7.61
N TYR A 306 3.66 -1.13 8.22
CA TYR A 306 2.40 -0.66 8.76
C TYR A 306 2.53 -0.35 10.25
N ARG A 307 2.08 0.85 10.60
CA ARG A 307 1.73 1.28 11.97
C ARG A 307 0.24 1.66 11.93
N PRO A 308 -0.50 1.65 13.05
CA PRO A 308 -1.92 2.00 13.02
C PRO A 308 -2.19 3.30 12.23
N GLY A 309 -2.94 3.19 11.14
CA GLY A 309 -3.28 4.31 10.23
C GLY A 309 -2.15 4.82 9.31
N HIS A 310 -1.00 4.14 9.21
CA HIS A 310 0.16 4.68 8.51
C HIS A 310 1.07 3.66 7.82
N TYR A 311 1.54 4.00 6.62
CA TYR A 311 2.48 3.20 5.83
C TYR A 311 3.78 3.96 5.55
N ASP A 312 4.91 3.30 5.79
CA ASP A 312 6.25 3.73 5.40
C ASP A 312 6.91 2.67 4.50
N ILE A 313 8.01 3.03 3.83
CA ILE A 313 8.78 2.08 2.99
C ILE A 313 9.91 1.46 3.81
N LEU A 314 10.07 0.13 3.75
CA LEU A 314 11.20 -0.60 4.34
C LEU A 314 12.18 -1.04 3.26
N TYR A 315 13.47 -0.86 3.54
CA TYR A 315 14.54 -1.30 2.66
C TYR A 315 15.21 -2.55 3.24
N PRO A 316 15.07 -3.72 2.58
CA PRO A 316 15.76 -4.94 3.03
C PRO A 316 17.28 -4.76 2.95
N LYS A 317 18.00 -5.54 3.78
CA LYS A 317 19.46 -5.63 3.72
C LYS A 317 19.96 -6.31 2.44
#